data_AF-A0A0F9DKP7-F1
#
_entry.id   AF-A0A0F9DKP7-F1
#
_cell.length_a   1.000
_cell.length_b   1.000
_cell.length_c   1.000
_cell.angle_alpha   90.00
_cell.angle_beta   90.00
_cell.angle_gamma   90.00
#
_symmetry.space_group_name_H-M   'P 1'
#
loop_
_entity.id
_entity.type
_entity.pdbx_description
1 polymer ?
#
loop_
_entity_poly.entity_id
_entity_poly.type
_entity_poly.pdbx_seq_one_letter_code
_entity_poly.pdbx_strand_id
1 'polypeptide(L)' 'REVDMAEKTMVEAVRDAMEGMQGFVGTGGVFNFSAEDHNGLDIEAFEMMTVKDGKFAKLK' A
#
# COMPACT_ATOMS: atom_id res chain seq x y z
N ARG A 1 -23.69 12.99 18.82
CA ARG A 1 -23.85 13.59 17.47
C ARG A 1 -22.61 14.40 17.08
N GLU A 2 -22.09 15.28 17.95
CA GLU A 2 -20.88 16.06 17.63
C GLU A 2 -19.60 15.19 17.57
N VAL A 3 -19.45 14.21 18.48
CA VAL A 3 -18.31 13.28 18.51
C VAL A 3 -18.21 12.43 17.23
N ASP A 4 -19.35 11.93 16.75
CA ASP A 4 -19.45 11.11 15.52
C ASP A 4 -19.07 11.91 14.26
N MET A 5 -19.46 13.19 14.20
CA MET A 5 -19.06 14.08 13.10
C MET A 5 -17.57 14.40 13.12
N ALA A 6 -16.99 14.63 14.30
CA ALA A 6 -15.56 14.86 14.44
C ALA A 6 -14.74 13.63 14.02
N GLU A 7 -15.16 12.43 14.40
CA GLU A 7 -14.55 11.16 13.99
C GLU A 7 -14.64 10.98 12.46
N LYS A 8 -15.80 11.23 11.87
CA LYS A 8 -15.99 11.16 10.41
C LYS A 8 -15.03 12.10 9.67
N THR A 9 -14.89 13.34 10.12
CA THR A 9 -13.96 14.31 9.51
C THR A 9 -12.50 13.88 9.67
N MET A 10 -12.13 13.24 10.78
CA MET A 10 -10.78 12.69 10.95
C MET A 10 -10.51 11.53 9.98
N VAL A 11 -11.49 10.64 9.78
CA VAL A 11 -11.38 9.54 8.81
C VAL A 11 -11.20 10.07 7.39
N GLU A 12 -11.99 11.06 6.99
CA GLU A 12 -11.88 11.72 5.69
C GLU A 12 -10.50 12.37 5.52
N ALA A 13 -10.02 13.12 6.52
CA ALA A 13 -8.71 13.77 6.46
C ALA A 13 -7.54 12.77 6.35
N VAL A 14 -7.61 11.63 7.05
CA VAL A 14 -6.58 10.58 6.96
C VAL A 14 -6.59 9.95 5.58
N ARG A 15 -7.77 9.63 5.04
CA ARG A 15 -7.89 9.06 3.68
C ARG A 15 -7.31 10.03 2.65
N ASP A 16 -7.73 11.29 2.67
CA ASP A 16 -7.29 12.28 1.68
C ASP A 16 -5.76 12.49 1.73
N ALA A 17 -5.17 12.46 2.93
CA ALA A 17 -3.72 12.52 3.09
C ALA A 17 -2.99 11.27 2.54
N MET A 18 -3.58 10.09 2.70
CA MET A 18 -3.04 8.84 2.17
C MET A 18 -3.15 8.77 0.65
N GLU A 19 -4.31 9.10 0.07
CA GLU A 19 -4.54 9.08 -1.38
C GLU A 19 -3.65 10.06 -2.14
N GLY A 20 -3.17 11.13 -1.50
CA GLY A 20 -2.20 12.07 -2.08
C GLY A 20 -0.73 11.64 -1.99
N MET A 21 -0.42 10.53 -1.32
CA MET A 21 0.96 10.15 -0.99
C MET A 21 1.63 9.38 -2.14
N GLN A 22 2.70 9.97 -2.68
CA GLN A 22 3.51 9.41 -3.78
C GLN A 22 4.94 9.12 -3.32
N GLY A 23 5.58 8.10 -3.92
CA GLY A 23 6.98 7.78 -3.68
C GLY A 23 7.28 7.30 -2.25
N PHE A 24 6.28 6.77 -1.53
CA PHE A 24 6.46 6.34 -0.16
C PHE A 24 7.21 5.00 -0.11
N VAL A 25 8.42 4.99 0.47
CA VAL A 25 9.27 3.79 0.52
C VAL A 25 8.89 2.90 1.69
N GLY A 26 8.40 1.68 1.40
CA GLY A 26 8.10 0.66 2.39
C GLY A 26 8.85 -0.66 2.14
N THR A 27 8.68 -1.64 3.04
CA THR A 27 9.35 -2.95 2.92
C THR A 27 8.85 -3.78 1.73
N GLY A 28 7.64 -3.50 1.25
CA GLY A 28 7.02 -4.16 0.10
C GLY A 28 7.27 -3.47 -1.24
N GLY A 29 7.93 -2.31 -1.28
CA GLY A 29 8.15 -1.53 -2.50
C GLY A 29 7.96 -0.03 -2.29
N VAL A 30 7.83 0.70 -3.40
CA VAL A 30 7.54 2.14 -3.42
C VAL A 30 6.06 2.34 -3.72
N PHE A 31 5.32 2.96 -2.81
CA PHE A 31 3.88 3.16 -2.89
C PHE A 31 3.54 4.51 -3.53
N ASN A 32 2.60 4.47 -4.46
CA ASN A 32 2.01 5.63 -5.13
C ASN A 32 0.48 5.50 -5.07
N PHE A 33 -0.14 6.00 -4.00
CA PHE A 33 -1.57 5.86 -3.78
C PHE A 33 -2.38 6.82 -4.66
N SER A 34 -3.64 6.53 -4.94
CA SER A 34 -4.60 7.50 -5.48
C SER A 34 -6.00 7.18 -4.97
N ALA A 35 -6.99 8.01 -5.28
CA ALA A 35 -8.38 7.67 -4.97
C ALA A 35 -8.88 6.43 -5.74
N GLU A 36 -8.28 6.14 -6.89
CA GLU A 36 -8.59 5.01 -7.76
C GLU A 36 -7.73 3.76 -7.48
N ASP A 37 -6.53 3.94 -6.92
CA ASP A 37 -5.62 2.85 -6.56
C ASP A 37 -5.12 2.97 -5.12
N HIS A 38 -5.76 2.21 -4.22
CA HIS A 38 -5.39 2.13 -2.80
C HIS A 38 -4.24 1.15 -2.52
N ASN A 39 -3.77 0.39 -3.51
CA ASN A 39 -2.61 -0.49 -3.37
C ASN A 39 -1.32 0.28 -3.65
N GLY A 40 -1.27 1.02 -4.77
CA GLY A 40 -0.15 1.91 -5.12
C GLY A 40 1.19 1.21 -5.40
N LEU A 41 1.21 -0.13 -5.43
CA LEU A 41 2.36 -0.94 -5.85
C LEU A 41 2.16 -1.39 -7.30
N ASP A 42 3.23 -1.33 -8.08
CA ASP A 42 3.28 -1.91 -9.42
C ASP A 42 3.90 -3.32 -9.41
N ILE A 43 4.09 -3.90 -10.59
CA ILE A 43 4.64 -5.25 -10.75
C ILE A 43 6.10 -5.36 -10.31
N GLU A 44 6.85 -4.25 -10.26
CA GLU A 44 8.26 -4.24 -9.85
C GLU A 44 8.42 -4.51 -8.35
N ALA A 45 7.35 -4.34 -7.57
CA ALA A 45 7.28 -4.72 -6.17
C ALA A 45 7.27 -6.25 -5.94
N PHE A 46 7.04 -7.05 -6.98
CA PHE A 46 6.83 -8.49 -6.86
C PHE A 46 7.92 -9.32 -7.53
N GLU A 47 8.25 -10.43 -6.89
CA GLU A 47 9.20 -11.41 -7.40
C GLU A 47 8.58 -12.81 -7.33
N MET A 48 8.68 -13.55 -8.43
CA MET A 48 8.19 -14.93 -8.47
C MET A 48 9.16 -15.85 -7.73
N MET A 49 8.62 -16.65 -6.81
CA MET A 49 9.38 -17.57 -5.96
C MET A 49 8.96 -19.02 -6.22
N THR A 50 9.88 -19.95 -5.98
CA THR A 50 9.66 -21.39 -6.03
C THR A 50 10.35 -22.08 -4.85
N VAL A 51 10.08 -23.37 -4.65
CA VAL A 51 10.74 -24.18 -3.62
C VAL A 51 11.76 -25.10 -4.29
N LYS A 52 13.02 -25.01 -3.86
CA LYS A 52 14.14 -25.89 -4.26
C LYS A 52 14.81 -26.40 -3.00
N ASP A 53 14.90 -27.73 -2.86
CA ASP A 53 15.53 -28.41 -1.72
C ASP A 53 15.00 -27.94 -0.35
N GLY A 54 13.68 -27.75 -0.25
CA GLY A 54 13.01 -27.32 0.97
C GLY A 54 13.22 -25.84 1.35
N LYS A 55 13.81 -25.03 0.45
CA LYS A 55 14.03 -23.59 0.66
C LYS A 55 13.38 -22.77 -0.44
N PHE A 56 12.98 -21.54 -0.12
CA PHE A 56 12.53 -20.58 -1.13
C PHE A 56 13.72 -20.14 -1.99
N ALA A 57 13.52 -20.12 -3.31
CA ALA A 57 14.45 -19.62 -4.29
C ALA A 57 13.70 -18.80 -5.34
N LYS A 58 14.35 -17.78 -5.91
CA LYS A 58 13.77 -17.01 -7.02
C LYS A 58 13.46 -17.97 -8.19
N LEU A 59 12.26 -17.86 -8.74
CA LEU A 59 11.86 -18.56 -9.94
C LEU A 59 12.69 -18.01 -11.11
N LYS A 60 13.37 -18.91 -11.83
CA LYS A 60 14.17 -18.61 -13.02
C LYS A 60 13.54 -19.30 -14.21
#